data_AF-A0A6A4R539-F1
#
_entry.id   AF-A0A6A4R539-F1
#
_cell.length_a   1.000
_cell.length_b   1.000
_cell.length_c   1.000
_cell.angle_alpha   90.00
_cell.angle_beta   90.00
_cell.angle_gamma   90.00
#
_symmetry.space_group_name_H-M   'P 1'
#
loop_
_entity.id
_entity.type
_entity.pdbx_description
1 polymer ?
#
loop_
_entity_poly.entity_id
_entity_poly.type
_entity_poly.pdbx_seq_one_letter_code
_entity_poly.pdbx_strand_id
1 'polypeptide(L)'
;MMTISAVSFVNNFTPKTKTCSSSSTKDLAFITSQLSGLRISYNPSPKLLISIVASPIIPVFKPVARRVCPFTGKKANRANKVSFSNHKTKKLQFVNLQYKRIWWEAGKRFVKLRLSTKALKTIEKNGLDAVAKKAGVDLRKK
;
A
#
# COMPACT_ATOMS: atom_id res chain seq x y z
N MET A 1 40.07 -23.49 3.86
CA MET A 1 39.91 -22.03 4.09
C MET A 1 40.19 -21.31 2.79
N MET A 2 39.16 -20.86 2.07
CA MET A 2 39.29 -19.88 0.99
C MET A 2 38.06 -18.98 1.04
N THR A 3 38.30 -17.72 1.41
CA THR A 3 37.34 -16.63 1.53
C THR A 3 37.03 -16.07 0.16
N ILE A 4 35.75 -16.01 -0.21
CA ILE A 4 35.29 -15.29 -1.41
C ILE A 4 34.59 -14.03 -0.95
N SER A 5 35.15 -12.91 -1.38
CA SER A 5 34.77 -11.53 -1.07
C SER A 5 33.36 -11.19 -1.57
N ALA A 6 32.61 -10.49 -0.72
CA ALA A 6 31.30 -9.92 -1.04
C ALA A 6 31.47 -8.71 -1.96
N VAL A 7 30.87 -8.74 -3.15
CA VAL A 7 30.67 -7.56 -3.99
C VAL A 7 29.23 -7.10 -3.83
N SER A 8 29.07 -6.03 -3.07
CA SER A 8 27.85 -5.27 -2.86
C SER A 8 27.57 -4.41 -4.11
N PHE A 9 26.48 -4.71 -4.82
CA PHE A 9 25.97 -3.83 -5.87
C PHE A 9 24.62 -3.24 -5.43
N VAL A 10 24.71 -2.03 -4.90
CA VAL A 10 23.60 -1.16 -4.55
C VAL A 10 23.17 -0.44 -5.81
N ASN A 11 21.95 -0.67 -6.29
CA ASN A 11 21.35 0.16 -7.34
C ASN A 11 20.11 0.87 -6.78
N ASN A 12 20.35 2.09 -6.29
CA ASN A 12 19.34 3.07 -5.95
C ASN A 12 18.77 3.68 -7.24
N PHE A 13 17.53 3.37 -7.58
CA PHE A 13 16.77 4.09 -8.60
C PHE A 13 15.87 5.12 -7.92
N THR A 14 16.31 6.38 -7.90
CA THR A 14 15.48 7.54 -7.57
C THR A 14 14.87 8.11 -8.86
N PRO A 15 13.55 8.33 -8.94
CA PRO A 15 12.94 9.04 -10.06
C PRO A 15 13.15 10.56 -9.91
N LYS A 16 13.87 11.16 -10.87
CA LYS A 16 14.03 12.62 -11.01
C LYS A 16 12.67 13.28 -11.30
N THR A 17 12.22 14.16 -10.41
CA THR A 17 11.15 15.13 -10.68
C THR A 17 11.74 16.31 -11.47
N LYS A 18 11.11 16.67 -12.58
CA LYS A 18 11.41 17.88 -13.34
C LYS A 18 10.69 19.06 -12.69
N THR A 19 11.42 19.99 -12.12
CA THR A 19 10.93 21.32 -11.75
C THR A 19 11.25 22.28 -12.90
N CYS A 20 10.22 22.90 -13.47
CA CYS A 20 10.37 23.98 -14.44
C CYS A 20 10.57 25.29 -13.67
N SER A 21 11.77 25.84 -13.72
CA SER A 21 12.08 27.18 -13.23
C SER A 21 11.90 28.19 -14.37
N SER A 22 10.87 29.02 -14.27
CA SER A 22 10.69 30.21 -15.12
C SER A 22 11.57 31.35 -14.61
N SER A 23 12.63 31.69 -15.34
CA SER A 23 13.42 32.90 -15.12
C SER A 23 12.97 34.00 -16.09
N SER A 24 12.10 34.88 -15.61
CA SER A 24 11.76 36.14 -16.26
C SER A 24 12.61 37.26 -15.68
N THR A 25 13.56 37.77 -16.47
CA THR A 25 14.24 39.03 -16.17
C THR A 25 14.35 39.84 -17.46
N LYS A 26 13.51 40.87 -17.56
CA LYS A 26 13.82 42.08 -18.33
C LYS A 26 13.34 43.26 -17.50
N ASP A 27 14.30 43.88 -16.83
CA ASP A 27 14.18 45.19 -16.23
C ASP A 27 13.82 46.21 -17.31
N LEU A 28 12.71 46.91 -17.13
CA LEU A 28 12.53 48.25 -17.65
C LEU A 28 11.84 49.07 -16.56
N ALA A 29 12.59 50.04 -16.05
CA ALA A 29 12.16 51.05 -15.10
C ALA A 29 11.06 51.94 -15.72
N PHE A 30 10.01 52.20 -14.96
CA PHE A 30 9.19 53.40 -15.14
C PHE A 30 8.59 53.85 -13.80
N ILE A 31 9.18 54.92 -13.27
CA ILE A 31 8.58 56.10 -12.62
C ILE A 31 7.49 55.88 -11.55
N THR A 32 7.87 56.36 -10.36
CA THR A 32 7.15 56.73 -9.13
C THR A 32 5.68 57.14 -9.23
N SER A 33 4.90 56.75 -8.21
CA SER A 33 3.95 57.66 -7.56
C SER A 33 3.71 57.27 -6.10
N GLN A 34 3.95 58.24 -5.22
CA GLN A 34 3.76 58.18 -3.78
C GLN A 34 2.27 58.09 -3.45
N LEU A 35 1.85 56.99 -2.85
CA LEU A 35 0.80 57.03 -1.83
C LEU A 35 1.21 56.13 -0.68
N SER A 36 1.65 56.81 0.36
CA SER A 36 1.74 56.33 1.73
C SER A 36 0.44 55.66 2.16
N GLY A 37 0.56 54.50 2.80
CA GLY A 37 -0.44 54.02 3.76
C GLY A 37 -1.25 52.82 3.29
N LEU A 38 -0.88 51.64 3.78
CA LEU A 38 -1.59 51.03 4.90
C LEU A 38 -0.75 49.84 5.40
N ARG A 39 -0.14 49.97 6.58
CA ARG A 39 0.34 48.79 7.31
C ARG A 39 -0.89 48.09 7.85
N ILE A 40 -1.25 46.98 7.24
CA ILE A 40 -2.22 46.06 7.81
C ILE A 40 -1.50 45.31 8.95
N SER A 41 -1.58 45.85 10.16
CA SER A 41 -1.28 45.09 11.37
C SER A 41 -2.54 44.35 11.80
N TYR A 42 -2.47 43.02 11.91
CA TYR A 42 -3.26 42.31 12.91
C TYR A 42 -2.70 40.92 13.23
N ASN A 43 -2.19 40.85 14.45
CA ASN A 43 -2.31 39.76 15.42
C ASN A 43 -1.90 38.34 15.01
N PRO A 44 -0.74 37.85 15.49
CA PRO A 44 -0.57 36.42 15.70
C PRO A 44 -1.39 36.01 16.93
N SER A 45 -2.66 35.65 16.74
CA SER A 45 -3.41 34.95 17.79
C SER A 45 -2.98 33.48 17.82
N PRO A 46 -2.67 32.92 19.00
CA PRO A 46 -2.06 31.61 19.13
C PRO A 46 -3.10 30.53 18.85
N LYS A 47 -2.91 29.76 17.77
CA LYS A 47 -3.71 28.55 17.56
C LYS A 47 -3.18 27.46 18.48
N LEU A 48 -4.01 27.15 19.47
CA LEU A 48 -3.89 26.11 20.47
C LEU A 48 -3.29 24.82 19.91
N LEU A 49 -2.32 24.27 20.65
CA LEU A 49 -1.73 22.97 20.42
C LEU A 49 -2.79 21.88 20.60
N ILE A 50 -3.32 21.39 19.49
CA ILE A 50 -4.08 20.14 19.47
C ILE A 50 -3.03 19.04 19.65
N SER A 51 -3.00 18.44 20.84
CA SER A 51 -2.26 17.21 21.10
C SER A 51 -2.87 16.10 20.25
N ILE A 52 -2.30 15.87 19.08
CA ILE A 52 -2.57 14.69 18.26
C ILE A 52 -2.06 13.50 19.07
N VAL A 53 -2.96 12.88 19.84
CA VAL A 53 -2.74 11.53 20.34
C VAL A 53 -2.62 10.66 19.11
N ALA A 54 -1.38 10.35 18.74
CA ALA A 54 -1.01 9.47 17.65
C ALA A 54 -1.44 8.03 18.00
N SER A 55 -2.74 7.77 18.00
CA SER A 55 -3.23 6.42 17.74
C SER A 55 -2.89 6.13 16.29
N PRO A 56 -2.07 5.12 15.96
CA PRO A 56 -1.90 4.74 14.58
C PRO A 56 -3.26 4.29 14.09
N ILE A 57 -3.88 5.10 13.23
CA ILE A 57 -5.00 4.68 12.39
C ILE A 57 -4.40 3.65 11.44
N ILE A 58 -4.17 2.43 11.92
CA ILE A 58 -4.00 1.29 11.04
C ILE A 58 -5.37 1.21 10.37
N PRO A 59 -5.48 1.51 9.06
CA PRO A 59 -6.75 1.32 8.39
C PRO A 59 -7.12 -0.14 8.61
N VAL A 60 -8.22 -0.40 9.31
CA VAL A 60 -8.76 -1.75 9.51
C VAL A 60 -8.99 -2.26 8.11
N PHE A 61 -8.04 -3.04 7.61
CA PHE A 61 -8.03 -3.48 6.23
C PHE A 61 -9.33 -4.27 6.06
N LYS A 62 -10.30 -3.67 5.38
CA LYS A 62 -11.49 -4.35 4.86
C LYS A 62 -11.12 -4.75 3.44
N PRO A 63 -10.51 -5.92 3.19
CA PRO A 63 -10.22 -6.36 1.82
C PRO A 63 -11.52 -6.87 1.19
N VAL A 64 -12.50 -5.98 0.95
CA VAL A 64 -13.79 -6.40 0.39
C VAL A 64 -13.86 -6.18 -1.13
N ALA A 65 -12.96 -5.42 -1.75
CA ALA A 65 -12.99 -5.19 -3.21
C ALA A 65 -11.85 -5.83 -4.03
N ARG A 66 -10.82 -6.43 -3.43
CA ARG A 66 -9.63 -6.93 -4.17
C ARG A 66 -9.57 -8.46 -4.23
N ARG A 67 -9.32 -9.06 -5.41
CA ARG A 67 -9.07 -10.52 -5.60
C ARG A 67 -7.69 -10.92 -5.01
N VAL A 68 -7.55 -10.81 -3.70
CA VAL A 68 -6.36 -11.16 -2.92
C VAL A 68 -6.76 -12.09 -1.78
N CYS A 69 -5.92 -13.09 -1.49
CA CYS A 69 -6.12 -13.95 -0.32
C CYS A 69 -5.62 -13.24 0.96
N PRO A 70 -6.44 -13.10 2.01
CA PRO A 70 -6.04 -12.37 3.22
C PRO A 70 -4.90 -13.05 4.00
N PHE A 71 -4.84 -14.39 4.00
CA PHE A 71 -3.85 -15.13 4.78
C PHE A 71 -2.49 -15.28 4.08
N THR A 72 -2.50 -15.41 2.76
CA THR A 72 -1.28 -15.69 1.98
C THR A 72 -0.82 -14.50 1.14
N GLY A 73 -1.62 -13.43 1.05
CA GLY A 73 -1.31 -12.26 0.21
C GLY A 73 -1.30 -12.53 -1.29
N LYS A 74 -1.72 -13.71 -1.75
CA LYS A 74 -1.69 -14.07 -3.17
C LYS A 74 -2.56 -13.14 -3.99
N LYS A 75 -1.96 -12.56 -5.05
CA LYS A 75 -2.57 -11.62 -5.99
C LYS A 75 -2.60 -12.21 -7.40
N ALA A 76 -3.44 -11.63 -8.27
CA ALA A 76 -3.49 -12.00 -9.68
C ALA A 76 -2.13 -11.75 -10.35
N ASN A 77 -1.75 -12.64 -11.26
CA ASN A 77 -0.53 -12.50 -12.06
C ASN A 77 -0.85 -11.86 -13.42
N ARG A 78 -0.01 -10.94 -13.91
CA ARG A 78 -0.13 -10.36 -15.25
C ARG A 78 0.71 -11.19 -16.21
N ALA A 79 0.04 -11.93 -17.09
CA ALA A 79 0.66 -12.81 -18.08
C ALA A 79 0.26 -12.41 -19.51
N ASN A 80 0.89 -13.04 -20.51
CA ASN A 80 0.45 -12.94 -21.90
C ASN A 80 -0.27 -14.25 -22.29
N LYS A 81 -1.33 -14.16 -23.09
CA LYS A 81 -1.82 -15.26 -23.92
C LYS A 81 -1.08 -15.17 -25.24
N VAL A 82 -0.40 -16.24 -25.64
CA VAL A 82 0.39 -16.32 -26.88
C VAL A 82 -0.40 -17.16 -27.89
N SER A 83 -0.59 -16.65 -29.11
CA SER A 83 -1.20 -17.41 -30.21
C SER A 83 -0.18 -18.33 -30.89
N PHE A 84 -0.65 -19.20 -31.78
CA PHE A 84 0.23 -19.99 -32.64
C PHE A 84 1.17 -19.11 -33.49
N SER A 85 0.66 -17.99 -34.01
CA SER A 85 1.44 -16.95 -34.70
C SER A 85 2.31 -16.08 -33.77
N ASN A 86 2.46 -16.44 -32.49
CA ASN A 86 3.23 -15.71 -31.48
C ASN A 86 2.75 -14.27 -31.18
N HIS A 87 1.50 -13.94 -31.51
CA HIS A 87 0.86 -12.69 -31.11
C HIS A 87 0.57 -12.72 -29.60
N LYS A 88 0.98 -11.66 -28.88
CA LYS A 88 0.94 -11.61 -27.41
C LYS A 88 -0.16 -10.66 -26.93
N THR A 89 -1.22 -11.21 -26.34
CA THR A 89 -2.30 -10.44 -25.73
C THR A 89 -2.17 -10.44 -24.20
N LYS A 90 -2.31 -9.28 -23.54
CA LYS A 90 -2.25 -9.20 -22.06
C LYS A 90 -3.46 -9.90 -21.43
N LYS A 91 -3.22 -10.74 -20.42
CA LYS A 91 -4.26 -11.43 -19.64
C LYS A 91 -3.90 -11.48 -18.16
N LEU A 92 -4.89 -11.36 -17.29
CA LEU A 92 -4.73 -11.60 -15.85
C LEU A 92 -5.04 -13.06 -15.52
N GLN A 93 -4.14 -13.71 -14.79
CA GLN A 93 -4.35 -15.02 -14.18
C GLN A 93 -4.81 -14.79 -12.73
N PHE A 94 -6.08 -15.06 -12.46
CA PHE A 94 -6.67 -14.85 -11.14
C PHE A 94 -6.29 -15.96 -10.15
N VAL A 95 -6.29 -15.62 -8.86
CA VAL A 95 -6.14 -16.59 -7.78
C VAL A 95 -7.44 -17.39 -7.66
N ASN A 96 -7.33 -18.71 -7.45
CA ASN A 96 -8.46 -19.58 -7.15
C ASN A 96 -8.98 -19.30 -5.72
N LEU A 97 -9.80 -18.26 -5.60
CA LEU A 97 -10.43 -17.82 -4.35
C LEU A 97 -11.82 -18.46 -4.22
N GLN A 98 -12.09 -19.02 -3.05
CA GLN A 98 -13.34 -19.73 -2.74
C GLN A 98 -13.90 -19.24 -1.42
N TYR A 99 -15.23 -19.13 -1.32
CA TYR A 99 -15.91 -18.89 -0.05
C TYR A 99 -16.08 -20.23 0.67
N LYS A 100 -15.47 -20.38 1.84
CA LYS A 100 -15.55 -21.60 2.64
C LYS A 100 -15.80 -21.26 4.10
N ARG A 101 -16.49 -22.18 4.80
CA ARG A 101 -16.69 -22.16 6.23
C ARG A 101 -15.62 -23.04 6.86
N ILE A 102 -14.83 -22.49 7.78
CA ILE A 102 -13.82 -23.24 8.52
C ILE A 102 -14.23 -23.26 9.98
N TRP A 103 -14.08 -24.42 10.63
CA TRP A 103 -14.29 -24.56 12.07
C TRP A 103 -13.13 -23.89 12.83
N TRP A 104 -13.46 -23.08 13.83
CA TRP A 104 -12.49 -22.44 14.70
C TRP A 104 -12.66 -22.97 16.12
N GLU A 105 -11.64 -23.68 16.61
CA GLU A 105 -11.68 -24.37 17.90
C GLU A 105 -11.79 -23.41 19.07
N ALA A 106 -10.95 -22.36 19.11
CA ALA A 106 -10.95 -21.39 20.22
C ALA A 106 -12.26 -20.60 20.33
N GLY A 107 -12.94 -20.34 19.21
CA GLY A 107 -14.23 -19.66 19.19
C GLY A 107 -15.45 -20.58 19.12
N LYS A 108 -15.25 -21.90 19.09
CA LYS A 108 -16.28 -22.96 18.94
C LYS A 108 -17.35 -22.62 17.88
N ARG A 109 -16.93 -22.07 16.74
CA ARG A 109 -17.85 -21.62 15.69
C ARG A 109 -17.25 -21.77 14.30
N PHE A 110 -18.12 -21.70 13.29
CA PHE A 110 -17.69 -21.58 11.90
C PHE A 110 -17.40 -20.12 11.52
N VAL A 111 -16.31 -19.90 10.79
CA VAL A 111 -15.93 -18.60 10.22
C VAL A 111 -16.06 -18.67 8.70
N LYS A 112 -16.81 -17.73 8.10
CA LYS A 112 -16.94 -17.61 6.64
C LYS A 112 -15.76 -16.81 6.10
N LEU A 113 -14.88 -17.46 5.32
CA LEU A 113 -13.67 -16.85 4.79
C LEU A 113 -13.60 -16.98 3.28
N ARG A 114 -13.05 -15.95 2.62
CA ARG A 114 -12.65 -16.04 1.21
C ARG A 114 -11.17 -16.42 1.13
N LEU A 115 -10.90 -17.67 0.76
CA LEU A 115 -9.59 -18.29 0.87
C LEU A 115 -9.07 -18.75 -0.48
N SER A 116 -7.76 -18.75 -0.64
CA SER A 116 -7.14 -19.49 -1.75
C SER A 116 -7.03 -20.96 -1.39
N THR A 117 -7.04 -21.85 -2.39
CA THR A 117 -6.87 -23.29 -2.17
C THR A 117 -5.55 -23.63 -1.47
N LYS A 118 -4.49 -22.86 -1.72
CA LYS A 118 -3.20 -23.03 -1.03
C LYS A 118 -3.28 -22.59 0.44
N ALA A 119 -4.06 -21.55 0.76
CA ALA A 119 -4.30 -21.16 2.14
C ALA A 119 -5.06 -22.26 2.91
N LEU A 120 -6.03 -22.92 2.26
CA LEU A 120 -6.74 -24.05 2.86
C LEU A 120 -5.77 -25.17 3.28
N LYS A 121 -4.87 -25.58 2.38
CA LYS A 121 -3.82 -26.56 2.69
C LYS A 121 -2.88 -26.12 3.83
N THR A 122 -2.57 -24.82 3.91
CA THR A 122 -1.73 -24.29 5.00
C THR A 122 -2.47 -24.31 6.34
N ILE A 123 -3.78 -24.04 6.34
CA ILE A 123 -4.62 -24.11 7.54
C ILE A 123 -4.72 -25.57 8.03
N GLU A 124 -4.89 -26.52 7.12
CA GLU A 124 -4.89 -27.95 7.45
C GLU A 124 -3.56 -28.40 8.07
N LYS A 125 -2.42 -27.90 7.55
CA LYS A 125 -1.09 -28.28 8.05
C LYS A 125 -0.71 -27.63 9.38
N ASN A 126 -0.96 -26.33 9.53
CA ASN A 126 -0.42 -25.53 10.63
C ASN A 126 -1.48 -25.13 11.67
N GLY A 127 -2.76 -25.38 11.39
CA GLY A 127 -3.88 -24.86 12.16
C GLY A 127 -4.30 -23.45 11.74
N LEU A 128 -5.55 -23.09 12.04
CA LEU A 128 -6.13 -21.80 11.67
C LEU A 128 -5.50 -20.62 12.42
N ASP A 129 -5.24 -20.79 13.73
CA ASP A 129 -4.75 -19.71 14.60
C ASP A 129 -3.33 -19.28 14.24
N ALA A 130 -2.44 -20.23 13.96
CA ALA A 130 -1.07 -19.95 13.55
C ALA A 130 -1.02 -19.14 12.24
N VAL A 131 -1.87 -19.52 11.27
CA VAL A 131 -1.95 -18.85 9.97
C VAL A 131 -2.59 -17.46 10.11
N ALA A 132 -3.61 -17.32 10.95
CA ALA A 132 -4.25 -16.03 11.24
C ALA A 132 -3.28 -15.06 11.93
N LYS A 133 -2.51 -15.53 12.92
CA LYS A 133 -1.49 -14.74 13.61
C LYS A 133 -0.39 -14.27 12.65
N LYS A 134 0.09 -15.16 11.77
CA LYS A 134 1.10 -14.81 10.75
C LYS A 134 0.60 -13.74 9.78
N ALA A 135 -0.68 -13.77 9.44
CA ALA A 135 -1.31 -12.81 8.54
C ALA A 135 -1.80 -11.52 9.23
N GLY A 136 -1.78 -11.46 10.57
CA GLY A 136 -2.32 -10.34 11.34
C GLY A 136 -3.85 -10.18 11.19
N VAL A 137 -4.58 -11.29 11.04
CA VAL A 137 -6.04 -11.27 10.83
C VAL A 137 -6.78 -11.68 12.10
N ASP A 138 -7.60 -10.77 12.62
CA ASP A 138 -8.47 -11.05 13.76
C ASP A 138 -9.68 -11.91 13.35
N LEU A 139 -9.76 -13.14 13.86
CA LEU A 139 -10.86 -14.07 13.58
C LEU A 139 -12.17 -13.66 14.26
N ARG A 140 -12.13 -12.93 15.37
CA ARG A 140 -13.33 -12.45 16.11
C ARG A 140 -14.20 -11.51 15.29
N LYS A 141 -13.59 -10.70 14.42
CA LYS A 141 -14.26 -9.69 13.58
C LYS A 141 -14.82 -10.27 12.27
N LYS A 142 -14.73 -11.59 12.08
CA LYS A 142 -15.01 -12.31 10.83
C LYS A 142 -16.14 -13.32 10.96
#